data_AF-A0AAU1QF25-F1
#
_entry.id   AF-A0AAU1QF25-F1
#
_cell.length_a   1.000
_cell.length_b   1.000
_cell.length_c   1.000
_cell.angle_alpha   90.00
_cell.angle_beta   90.00
_cell.angle_gamma   90.00
#
_symmetry.space_group_name_H-M   'P 1'
#
loop_
_entity.id
_entity.type
_entity.pdbx_description
1 polymer ?
#
loop_
_entity_poly.entity_id
_entity_poly.type
_entity_poly.pdbx_seq_one_letter_code
_entity_poly.pdbx_strand_id
1 'polypeptide(L)'
;MEKSRDQVVSDFRFASEGIGEEGLRVVNAMPGNEECQVDTMALSPGVPDEASLLLAVERLQKRGWRREGVVSKEEGAYLKAGTWAAMLGVGAVPENVRALAGSNKGAFVASALGKCDRS
;
A
#
# COMPACT_ATOMS: atom_id res chain seq x y z
N MET A 1 -7.81 -11.09 -14.15
CA MET A 1 -9.08 -10.63 -13.59
C MET A 1 -8.97 -9.14 -13.38
N GLU A 2 -9.93 -8.38 -13.88
CA GLU A 2 -9.99 -6.95 -13.67
C GLU A 2 -10.49 -6.66 -12.25
N LYS A 3 -9.88 -5.69 -11.58
CA LYS A 3 -10.24 -5.30 -10.21
C LYS A 3 -10.88 -3.91 -10.25
N SER A 4 -11.94 -3.72 -9.49
CA SER A 4 -12.46 -2.39 -9.17
C SER A 4 -11.57 -1.72 -8.13
N ARG A 5 -11.67 -0.39 -8.04
CA ARG A 5 -11.01 0.39 -7.00
C ARG A 5 -11.29 -0.13 -5.59
N ASP A 6 -12.55 -0.44 -5.27
CA ASP A 6 -12.92 -0.91 -3.94
C ASP A 6 -12.32 -2.28 -3.62
N GLN A 7 -12.16 -3.14 -4.62
CA GLN A 7 -11.41 -4.39 -4.47
C GLN A 7 -9.93 -4.13 -4.20
N VAL A 8 -9.30 -3.14 -4.86
CA VAL A 8 -7.90 -2.75 -4.57
C VAL A 8 -7.76 -2.25 -3.13
N VAL A 9 -8.68 -1.38 -2.67
CA VAL A 9 -8.69 -0.90 -1.27
C VAL A 9 -8.88 -2.08 -0.30
N SER A 10 -9.79 -3.01 -0.61
CA SER A 10 -10.00 -4.22 0.22
C SER A 10 -8.74 -5.09 0.27
N ASP A 11 -8.06 -5.26 -0.85
CA ASP A 11 -6.83 -6.05 -0.92
C ASP A 11 -5.70 -5.41 -0.12
N PHE A 12 -5.54 -4.08 -0.18
CA PHE A 12 -4.58 -3.36 0.63
C PHE A 12 -4.89 -3.44 2.12
N ARG A 13 -6.18 -3.36 2.51
CA ARG A 13 -6.59 -3.57 3.90
C ARG A 13 -6.19 -4.95 4.39
N PHE A 14 -6.50 -5.98 3.60
CA PHE A 14 -6.11 -7.35 3.92
C PHE A 14 -4.59 -7.54 3.99
N ALA A 15 -3.83 -6.93 3.07
CA ALA A 15 -2.38 -7.04 3.06
C ALA A 15 -1.73 -6.41 4.31
N SER A 16 -2.29 -5.30 4.79
CA SER A 16 -1.78 -4.52 5.93
C SER A 16 -2.22 -5.01 7.32
N GLU A 17 -3.05 -6.06 7.40
CA GLU A 17 -3.54 -6.60 8.68
C GLU A 17 -2.38 -6.94 9.63
N GLY A 18 -2.34 -6.30 10.79
CA GLY A 18 -1.30 -6.50 11.81
C GLY A 18 0.02 -5.77 11.56
N ILE A 19 0.14 -4.97 10.49
CA ILE A 19 1.32 -4.11 10.24
C ILE A 19 1.16 -2.75 10.92
N GLY A 20 -0.07 -2.30 11.19
CA GLY A 20 -0.37 -1.07 11.94
C GLY A 20 -1.67 -1.18 12.73
N GLU A 21 -1.66 -0.73 13.99
CA GLU A 21 -2.81 -0.83 14.90
C GLU A 21 -3.93 0.15 14.55
N GLU A 22 -3.60 1.29 13.93
CA GLU A 22 -4.60 2.31 13.55
C GLU A 22 -5.39 1.97 12.29
N GLY A 23 -5.09 0.82 11.66
CA GLY A 23 -5.71 0.36 10.42
C GLY A 23 -5.30 1.19 9.19
N LEU A 24 -5.60 0.66 8.01
CA LEU A 24 -5.26 1.29 6.74
C LEU A 24 -6.22 2.44 6.42
N ARG A 25 -5.66 3.64 6.21
CA ARG A 25 -6.37 4.83 5.75
C ARG A 25 -6.12 5.07 4.27
N VAL A 26 -7.15 5.51 3.55
CA VAL A 26 -7.02 6.02 2.17
C VAL A 26 -6.61 7.48 2.25
N VAL A 27 -5.53 7.84 1.56
CA VAL A 27 -4.89 9.17 1.64
C VAL A 27 -4.72 9.84 0.26
N ASN A 28 -5.29 9.25 -0.81
CA ASN A 28 -5.28 9.72 -2.21
C ASN A 28 -4.50 11.02 -2.44
N ALA A 29 -3.29 10.91 -2.96
CA ALA A 29 -2.36 12.03 -3.07
C ALA A 29 -2.74 13.04 -4.17
N MET A 30 -3.56 12.64 -5.15
CA MET A 30 -3.93 13.46 -6.29
C MET A 30 -5.46 13.57 -6.44
N PRO A 31 -6.04 14.76 -6.21
CA PRO A 31 -7.45 15.02 -6.49
C PRO A 31 -7.76 14.82 -7.98
N GLY A 32 -8.93 14.26 -8.30
CA GLY A 32 -9.39 14.02 -9.67
C GLY A 32 -8.99 12.68 -10.29
N ASN A 33 -8.21 11.86 -9.59
CA ASN A 33 -7.88 10.49 -10.00
C ASN A 33 -8.50 9.45 -9.06
N GLU A 34 -9.50 9.82 -8.25
CA GLU A 34 -10.01 8.99 -7.18
C GLU A 34 -10.48 7.62 -7.68
N GLU A 35 -10.98 7.52 -8.91
CA GLU A 35 -11.52 6.28 -9.48
C GLU A 35 -10.43 5.28 -9.93
N CYS A 36 -9.24 5.77 -10.30
CA CYS A 36 -8.16 4.97 -10.88
C CYS A 36 -6.87 4.97 -10.03
N GLN A 37 -6.86 5.69 -8.91
CA GLN A 37 -5.75 5.75 -7.99
C GLN A 37 -6.20 5.42 -6.57
N VAL A 38 -5.40 4.61 -5.90
CA VAL A 38 -5.59 4.23 -4.50
C VAL A 38 -4.28 4.42 -3.78
N ASP A 39 -4.16 5.48 -3.00
CA ASP A 39 -3.06 5.64 -2.06
C ASP A 39 -3.54 5.36 -0.65
N THR A 40 -2.78 4.55 0.05
CA THR A 40 -3.13 4.13 1.40
C THR A 40 -1.92 4.10 2.30
N MET A 41 -2.18 4.32 3.58
CA MET A 41 -1.18 4.34 4.63
C MET A 41 -1.74 3.70 5.90
N ALA A 42 -0.96 2.84 6.54
CA ALA A 42 -1.21 2.35 7.89
C ALA A 42 -0.05 2.77 8.79
N LEU A 43 -0.34 3.53 9.84
CA LEU A 43 0.64 3.93 10.83
C LEU A 43 0.86 2.82 11.86
N SER A 44 2.08 2.73 12.38
CA SER A 44 2.48 1.67 13.32
C SER A 44 3.35 2.20 14.46
N PRO A 45 3.20 1.68 15.69
CA PRO A 45 4.05 2.06 16.83
C PRO A 45 5.53 1.73 16.63
N GLY A 46 5.83 0.66 15.89
CA GLY A 46 7.17 0.23 15.50
C GLY A 46 7.54 0.67 14.07
N VAL A 47 8.76 0.36 13.62
CA VAL A 47 9.13 0.50 12.20
C VAL A 47 8.96 -0.88 11.56
N PRO A 48 8.02 -1.06 10.62
CA PRO A 48 7.87 -2.34 9.95
C PRO A 48 9.13 -2.67 9.14
N ASP A 49 9.45 -3.96 9.07
CA ASP A 49 10.64 -4.50 8.44
C ASP A 49 10.33 -5.20 7.12
N GLU A 50 11.36 -5.73 6.47
CA GLU A 50 11.20 -6.45 5.20
C GLU A 50 10.31 -7.69 5.32
N ALA A 51 10.31 -8.37 6.48
CA ALA A 51 9.41 -9.50 6.71
C ALA A 51 7.94 -9.08 6.69
N SER A 52 7.63 -7.91 7.24
CA SER A 52 6.29 -7.31 7.18
C SER A 52 5.88 -7.00 5.73
N LEU A 53 6.80 -6.47 4.92
CA LEU A 53 6.58 -6.20 3.50
C LEU A 53 6.34 -7.50 2.70
N LEU A 54 7.17 -8.53 2.91
CA LEU A 54 7.01 -9.83 2.27
C LEU A 54 5.66 -10.47 2.61
N LEU A 55 5.23 -10.41 3.87
CA LEU A 55 3.92 -10.91 4.29
C LEU A 55 2.77 -10.19 3.56
N ALA A 56 2.86 -8.86 3.41
CA ALA A 56 1.88 -8.09 2.65
C ALA A 56 1.84 -8.52 1.17
N VAL A 57 3.01 -8.73 0.55
CA VAL A 57 3.13 -9.24 -0.83
C VAL A 57 2.47 -10.62 -0.96
N GLU A 58 2.77 -11.56 -0.07
CA GLU A 58 2.18 -12.90 -0.09
C GLU A 58 0.65 -12.86 0.03
N ARG A 59 0.12 -11.99 0.90
CA ARG A 59 -1.31 -11.78 1.07
C ARG A 59 -1.96 -11.24 -0.21
N LEU A 60 -1.32 -10.28 -0.89
CA LEU A 60 -1.80 -9.80 -2.19
C LEU A 60 -1.73 -10.89 -3.27
N GLN A 61 -0.69 -11.73 -3.27
CA GLN A 61 -0.59 -12.84 -4.21
C GLN A 61 -1.75 -13.84 -4.06
N LYS A 62 -2.18 -14.12 -2.82
CA LYS A 62 -3.39 -14.92 -2.54
C LYS A 62 -4.67 -14.29 -3.10
N ARG A 63 -4.67 -12.98 -3.35
CA ARG A 63 -5.79 -12.23 -3.95
C ARG A 63 -5.60 -11.94 -5.45
N GLY A 64 -4.67 -12.63 -6.10
CA GLY A 64 -4.47 -12.59 -7.54
C GLY A 64 -3.56 -11.48 -8.05
N TRP A 65 -2.79 -10.83 -7.15
CA TRP A 65 -1.73 -9.93 -7.56
C TRP A 65 -0.46 -10.72 -7.93
N ARG A 66 0.23 -10.31 -8.98
CA ARG A 66 1.50 -10.89 -9.40
C ARG A 66 2.63 -9.94 -9.01
N ARG A 67 3.56 -10.42 -8.19
CA ARG A 67 4.82 -9.72 -7.89
C ARG A 67 5.64 -9.54 -9.17
N GLU A 68 6.20 -8.35 -9.34
CA GLU A 68 7.23 -8.03 -10.33
C GLU A 68 8.53 -7.68 -9.62
N GLY A 69 9.65 -8.24 -10.08
CA GLY A 69 10.97 -7.96 -9.53
C GLY A 69 11.22 -8.50 -8.12
N VAL A 70 12.22 -7.90 -7.47
CA VAL A 70 12.66 -8.21 -6.11
C VAL A 70 11.82 -7.42 -5.10
N VAL A 71 11.68 -7.95 -3.89
CA VAL A 71 11.10 -7.23 -2.76
C VAL A 71 12.25 -6.89 -1.82
N SER A 72 12.41 -5.62 -1.49
CA SER A 72 13.37 -5.18 -0.48
C SER A 72 12.81 -3.99 0.29
N LYS A 73 13.38 -3.74 1.47
CA LYS A 73 13.00 -2.54 2.24
C LYS A 73 13.36 -1.24 1.52
N GLU A 74 14.44 -1.22 0.76
CA GLU A 74 14.95 -0.04 0.05
C GLU A 74 14.15 0.30 -1.21
N GLU A 75 13.75 -0.72 -1.97
CA GLU A 75 13.03 -0.55 -3.24
C GLU A 75 11.52 -0.73 -3.12
N GLY A 76 11.07 -1.34 -2.02
CA GLY A 76 9.68 -1.73 -1.81
C GLY A 76 9.31 -3.02 -2.55
N ALA A 77 8.04 -3.13 -2.93
CA ALA A 77 7.54 -4.24 -3.74
C ALA A 77 6.64 -3.74 -4.86
N TYR A 78 6.79 -4.30 -6.06
CA TYR A 78 5.94 -4.00 -7.21
C TYR A 78 5.02 -5.18 -7.52
N LEU A 79 3.74 -4.91 -7.75
CA LEU A 79 2.76 -5.94 -8.09
C LEU A 79 1.81 -5.47 -9.20
N LYS A 80 1.25 -6.42 -9.95
CA LYS A 80 0.20 -6.17 -10.96
C LYS A 80 -1.02 -7.06 -10.77
N ALA A 81 -2.19 -6.50 -11.07
CA ALA A 81 -3.45 -7.24 -11.16
C ALA A 81 -4.35 -6.64 -12.25
N GLY A 82 -4.39 -7.27 -13.42
CA GLY A 82 -5.13 -6.74 -14.58
C GLY A 82 -4.50 -5.43 -15.06
N THR A 83 -5.29 -4.36 -15.05
CA THR A 83 -4.88 -2.99 -15.43
C THR A 83 -4.20 -2.22 -14.30
N TRP A 84 -4.17 -2.77 -13.08
CA TRP A 84 -3.58 -2.13 -11.91
C TRP A 84 -2.12 -2.49 -11.75
N ALA A 85 -1.30 -1.47 -11.49
CA ALA A 85 0.06 -1.60 -10.97
C ALA A 85 0.10 -1.02 -9.56
N ALA A 86 0.71 -1.75 -8.62
CA ALA A 86 0.84 -1.36 -7.24
C ALA A 86 2.30 -1.31 -6.80
N MET A 87 2.60 -0.37 -5.92
CA MET A 87 3.86 -0.27 -5.19
C MET A 87 3.55 -0.31 -3.69
N LEU A 88 4.27 -1.15 -2.96
CA LEU A 88 4.23 -1.22 -1.51
C LEU A 88 5.56 -0.76 -0.92
N GLY A 89 5.49 -0.16 0.26
CA GLY A 89 6.68 0.22 1.02
C GLY A 89 6.45 0.12 2.52
N VAL A 90 7.53 -0.07 3.26
CA VAL A 90 7.56 0.00 4.71
C VAL A 90 8.75 0.84 5.15
N GLY A 91 8.59 1.59 6.23
CA GLY A 91 9.70 2.39 6.72
C GLY A 91 9.37 3.21 7.95
N ALA A 92 10.38 3.92 8.43
CA ALA A 92 10.20 4.91 9.48
C ALA A 92 9.35 6.06 8.93
N VAL A 93 8.51 6.64 9.79
CA VAL A 93 7.79 7.88 9.45
C VAL A 93 8.82 8.98 9.20
N PRO A 94 8.83 9.62 8.01
CA PRO A 94 9.75 10.71 7.71
C PRO A 94 9.58 11.89 8.68
N GLU A 95 10.68 12.59 9.01
CA GLU A 95 10.66 13.67 9.99
C GLU A 95 9.67 14.79 9.63
N ASN A 96 9.54 15.10 8.34
CA ASN A 96 8.65 16.15 7.83
C ASN A 96 7.15 15.86 8.03
N VAL A 97 6.77 14.61 8.29
CA VAL A 97 5.36 14.23 8.57
C VAL A 97 5.17 13.66 9.98
N ARG A 98 6.22 13.70 10.81
CA ARG A 98 6.20 13.12 12.15
C ARG A 98 5.14 13.72 13.07
N ALA A 99 4.90 15.03 12.94
CA ALA A 99 3.85 15.72 13.70
C ALA A 99 2.44 15.16 13.42
N LEU A 100 2.20 14.66 12.20
CA LEU A 100 0.93 14.07 11.80
C LEU A 100 0.79 12.60 12.24
N ALA A 101 1.90 11.92 12.50
CA ALA A 101 1.92 10.50 12.87
C ALA A 101 1.75 10.27 14.39
N GLY A 102 1.76 11.31 15.21
CA GLY A 102 1.64 11.20 16.66
C GLY A 102 2.78 10.37 17.26
N SER A 103 2.45 9.34 18.04
CA SER A 103 3.43 8.43 18.65
C SER A 103 3.93 7.31 17.72
N ASN A 104 3.37 7.20 16.50
CA ASN A 104 3.76 6.15 15.56
C ASN A 104 5.16 6.39 14.99
N LYS A 105 5.96 5.33 14.89
CA LYS A 105 7.37 5.40 14.46
C LYS A 105 7.56 4.95 13.03
N GLY A 106 6.64 4.15 12.49
CA GLY A 106 6.73 3.63 11.14
C GLY A 106 5.39 3.61 10.43
N ALA A 107 5.46 3.33 9.13
CA ALA A 107 4.31 3.22 8.27
C ALA A 107 4.48 2.07 7.27
N PHE A 108 3.34 1.49 6.92
CA PHE A 108 3.16 0.76 5.67
C PHE A 108 2.42 1.66 4.68
N VAL A 109 2.91 1.73 3.46
CA VAL A 109 2.29 2.49 2.36
C VAL A 109 1.99 1.54 1.21
N ALA A 110 0.83 1.73 0.60
CA ALA A 110 0.46 1.03 -0.62
C ALA A 110 -0.21 2.01 -1.58
N SER A 111 0.35 2.12 -2.77
CA SER A 111 -0.19 2.92 -3.87
C SER A 111 -0.52 1.98 -5.02
N ALA A 112 -1.67 2.18 -5.67
CA ALA A 112 -2.00 1.52 -6.92
C ALA A 112 -2.55 2.52 -7.93
N LEU A 113 -2.14 2.33 -9.17
CA LEU A 113 -2.60 3.07 -10.33
C LEU A 113 -3.20 2.08 -11.35
N GLY A 114 -4.46 2.31 -11.69
CA GLY A 114 -5.19 1.63 -12.76
C GLY A 114 -5.23 2.47 -14.03
N LYS A 115 -6.01 2.03 -15.01
CA LYS A 115 -6.35 2.88 -16.15
C LYS A 115 -7.35 3.95 -15.69
N CYS A 116 -7.00 5.21 -15.86
CA CYS A 116 -7.92 6.33 -15.74
C CYS A 116 -8.55 6.55 -17.11
N ASP A 117 -9.84 6.27 -17.26
CA ASP A 117 -10.57 6.81 -18.40
C ASP A 117 -10.73 8.30 -18.16
N ARG A 118 -10.01 9.12 -18.93
CA ARG A 118 -10.31 10.55 -19.01
C ARG A 118 -11.63 10.67 -19.75
N SER A 119 -12.74 10.66 -19.03
CA SER A 119 -14.05 11.09 -19.56
C SER A 119 -14.04 12.59 -19.82
#